data_AF-A0A4R1R5S4-F1
#
_entry.id   AF-A0A4R1R5S4-F1
#
_cell.length_a   1.000
_cell.length_b   1.000
_cell.length_c   1.000
_cell.angle_alpha   90.00
_cell.angle_beta   90.00
_cell.angle_gamma   90.00
#
_symmetry.space_group_name_H-M   'P 1'
#
loop_
_entity.id
_entity.type
_entity.pdbx_description
1 polymer ?
#
loop_
_entity_poly.entity_id
_entity_poly.type
_entity_poly.pdbx_seq_one_letter_code
_entity_poly.pdbx_strand_id
1 'polypeptide(L)'
;MDVASYFNMDAALLAAGDRHLQSEDDLAELAMNGEYKVVIGDPLYQPLVQPARTKYIGIPHYAVSSKIYHTDRRRYLREEGNAMIAEGLEAM
;
A
#
# COMPACT_ATOMS: atom_id res chain seq x y z
N MET A 1 10.90 -10.45 11.10
CA MET A 1 9.67 -10.05 10.42
C MET A 1 10.16 -9.04 9.43
N ASP A 2 10.10 -9.41 8.17
CA ASP A 2 10.91 -8.77 7.16
C ASP A 2 9.96 -7.93 6.31
N VAL A 3 10.46 -6.82 5.76
CA VAL A 3 9.64 -5.85 5.03
C VAL A 3 10.21 -5.65 3.63
N ALA A 4 9.31 -5.58 2.65
CA ALA A 4 9.62 -5.06 1.34
C ALA A 4 8.86 -3.75 1.09
N SER A 5 9.52 -2.72 0.56
CA SER A 5 8.93 -1.39 0.37
C SER A 5 9.47 -0.68 -0.86
N TYR A 6 8.62 0.07 -1.55
CA TYR A 6 9.00 1.04 -2.60
C TYR A 6 9.53 2.36 -2.04
N PHE A 7 9.22 2.65 -0.78
CA PHE A 7 9.62 3.88 -0.12
C PHE A 7 10.99 3.73 0.53
N ASN A 8 11.68 4.87 0.69
CA ASN A 8 13.01 4.95 1.26
C ASN A 8 13.13 4.14 2.56
N MET A 9 14.17 3.31 2.64
CA MET A 9 14.45 2.47 3.80
C MET A 9 15.74 2.95 4.47
N ASP A 10 15.62 3.53 5.67
CA ASP A 10 16.76 4.03 6.43
C ASP A 10 17.69 2.88 6.83
N ALA A 11 18.97 2.98 6.44
CA ALA A 11 19.98 1.96 6.72
C ALA A 11 20.15 1.67 8.22
N ALA A 12 19.87 2.65 9.10
CA ALA A 12 19.93 2.45 10.54
C ALA A 12 18.76 1.60 11.10
N LEU A 13 17.67 1.45 10.33
CA LEU A 13 16.46 0.73 10.71
C LEU A 13 16.30 -0.62 9.99
N LEU A 14 17.11 -0.89 8.96
CA LEU A 14 17.06 -2.11 8.17
C LEU A 14 17.44 -3.35 9.00
N ALA A 15 16.60 -4.38 8.91
CA ALA A 15 16.91 -5.72 9.40
C ALA A 15 17.41 -6.63 8.27
N ALA A 16 18.06 -7.73 8.64
CA ALA A 16 18.40 -8.77 7.67
C ALA A 16 17.14 -9.35 7.04
N GLY A 17 17.06 -9.34 5.70
CA GLY A 17 15.90 -9.82 4.95
C GLY A 17 14.97 -8.70 4.45
N ASP A 18 15.15 -7.46 4.90
CA ASP A 18 14.44 -6.31 4.35
C ASP A 18 14.90 -5.99 2.92
N ARG A 19 13.96 -5.59 2.06
CA ARG A 19 14.20 -5.40 0.62
C ARG A 19 13.59 -4.10 0.11
N HIS A 20 14.38 -3.31 -0.60
CA HIS A 20 13.85 -2.17 -1.34
C HIS A 20 13.36 -2.61 -2.73
N LEU A 21 12.11 -2.29 -3.06
CA LEU A 21 11.48 -2.56 -4.35
C LEU A 21 11.83 -1.46 -5.34
N GLN A 22 12.32 -1.82 -6.52
CA GLN A 22 12.67 -0.92 -7.61
C GLN A 22 11.54 -0.75 -8.63
N SER A 23 10.73 -1.80 -8.83
CA SER A 23 9.62 -1.79 -9.78
C SER A 23 8.46 -2.68 -9.36
N GLU A 24 7.33 -2.54 -10.08
CA GLU A 24 6.15 -3.40 -9.95
C GLU A 24 6.44 -4.89 -10.10
N ASP A 25 7.44 -5.23 -10.92
CA ASP A 25 7.85 -6.62 -11.16
C ASP A 25 8.39 -7.26 -9.88
N ASP A 26 9.10 -6.51 -9.04
CA ASP A 26 9.60 -7.01 -7.76
C ASP A 26 8.45 -7.42 -6.84
N LEU A 27 7.39 -6.60 -6.74
CA LEU A 27 6.20 -6.96 -5.97
C LEU A 27 5.51 -8.20 -6.55
N ALA A 28 5.36 -8.26 -7.87
CA ALA A 28 4.74 -9.39 -8.54
C ALA A 28 5.50 -10.69 -8.25
N GLU A 29 6.83 -10.69 -8.35
CA GLU A 29 7.68 -11.85 -8.06
C GLU A 29 7.54 -12.30 -6.60
N LEU A 30 7.67 -11.38 -5.65
CA LEU A 30 7.57 -11.68 -4.22
C LEU A 30 6.18 -12.21 -3.83
N ALA A 31 5.13 -11.67 -4.44
CA ALA A 31 3.75 -12.14 -4.26
C ALA A 31 3.52 -13.52 -4.90
N MET A 32 4.09 -13.77 -6.08
CA MET A 32 4.04 -15.08 -6.76
C MET A 32 4.73 -16.17 -5.93
N ASN A 33 5.89 -15.85 -5.38
CA ASN A 33 6.66 -16.77 -4.52
C ASN A 33 5.99 -16.97 -3.14
N GLY A 34 5.07 -16.09 -2.76
CA GLY A 34 4.37 -16.14 -1.47
C GLY A 34 5.31 -15.86 -0.29
N GLU A 35 6.39 -15.11 -0.53
CA GLU A 35 7.39 -14.71 0.46
C GLU A 35 6.78 -13.80 1.53
N TYR A 36 5.84 -12.95 1.13
CA TYR A 36 5.07 -12.10 2.04
C TYR A 36 3.59 -12.51 2.06
N LYS A 37 3.06 -12.72 3.28
CA LYS A 37 1.65 -13.13 3.47
C LYS A 37 0.67 -11.97 3.42
N VAL A 38 1.16 -10.74 3.63
CA VAL A 38 0.35 -9.52 3.64
C VAL A 38 1.06 -8.45 2.84
N VAL A 39 0.32 -7.77 1.97
CA VAL A 39 0.74 -6.56 1.28
C VAL A 39 -0.22 -5.44 1.67
N ILE A 40 0.35 -4.28 2.02
CA ILE A 40 -0.39 -3.06 2.32
C ILE A 40 0.07 -2.02 1.30
N GLY A 41 -0.86 -1.48 0.51
CA GLY A 41 -0.49 -0.56 -0.55
C GLY A 41 -1.69 0.07 -1.22
N ASP A 42 -1.40 0.95 -2.18
CA ASP A 42 -2.45 1.57 -3.00
C ASP A 42 -3.26 0.48 -3.72
N PRO A 43 -4.59 0.57 -3.81
CA PRO A 43 -5.40 -0.42 -4.53
C PRO A 43 -4.97 -0.63 -5.98
N LEU A 44 -4.28 0.33 -6.60
CA LEU A 44 -3.69 0.21 -7.94
C LEU A 44 -2.76 -1.01 -8.10
N TYR A 45 -2.04 -1.40 -7.05
CA TYR A 45 -1.12 -2.55 -7.10
C TYR A 45 -1.78 -3.90 -6.77
N GLN A 46 -3.05 -3.90 -6.34
CA GLN A 46 -3.76 -5.14 -6.00
C GLN A 46 -3.76 -6.19 -7.13
N PRO A 47 -3.87 -5.82 -8.43
CA PRO A 47 -3.80 -6.78 -9.54
C PRO A 47 -2.47 -7.52 -9.67
N LEU A 48 -1.37 -6.99 -9.10
CA LEU A 48 -0.04 -7.62 -9.14
C LEU A 48 0.10 -8.77 -8.14
N VAL A 49 -0.86 -8.92 -7.22
CA VAL A 49 -0.79 -9.88 -6.11
C VAL A 49 -1.74 -11.03 -6.33
N GLN A 50 -1.28 -12.27 -6.06
CA GLN A 50 -2.14 -13.45 -6.14
C GLN A 50 -2.91 -13.66 -4.83
N PRO A 51 -4.26 -13.56 -4.81
CA PRO A 51 -5.04 -13.67 -3.59
C PRO A 51 -4.93 -15.02 -2.88
N ALA A 52 -4.60 -16.09 -3.62
CA ALA A 52 -4.40 -17.43 -3.08
C ALA A 52 -3.15 -17.56 -2.19
N ARG A 53 -2.19 -16.62 -2.31
CA ARG A 53 -0.89 -16.67 -1.63
C ARG A 53 -0.67 -15.51 -0.66
N THR A 54 -1.27 -14.36 -0.95
CA THR A 54 -1.00 -13.11 -0.25
C THR A 54 -2.30 -12.32 -0.04
N LYS A 55 -2.51 -11.86 1.19
CA LYS A 55 -3.62 -10.96 1.54
C LYS A 55 -3.25 -9.53 1.16
N TYR A 56 -4.13 -8.85 0.42
CA TYR A 56 -3.96 -7.44 0.08
C TYR A 56 -4.82 -6.54 0.95
N ILE A 57 -4.24 -5.48 1.52
CA ILE A 57 -4.94 -4.42 2.25
C ILE A 57 -4.77 -3.13 1.44
N GLY A 58 -5.80 -2.79 0.66
CA GLY A 58 -5.79 -1.64 -0.23
C GLY A 58 -6.08 -0.33 0.51
N ILE A 59 -5.04 0.45 0.78
CA ILE A 59 -5.15 1.78 1.40
C ILE A 59 -4.81 2.83 0.33
N PRO A 60 -5.78 3.64 -0.11
CA PRO A 60 -5.53 4.67 -1.13
C PRO A 60 -4.40 5.60 -0.72
N HIS A 61 -3.45 5.79 -1.63
CA HIS A 61 -2.22 6.53 -1.40
C HIS A 61 -2.11 7.63 -2.47
N TYR A 62 -2.40 8.88 -2.08
CA TYR A 62 -2.48 10.00 -3.02
C TYR A 62 -1.19 10.21 -3.82
N ALA A 63 -0.03 9.99 -3.20
CA ALA A 63 1.27 10.09 -3.87
C ALA A 63 1.51 9.02 -4.96
N VAL A 64 0.74 7.93 -4.94
CA VAL A 64 0.86 6.80 -5.87
C VAL A 64 -0.19 6.91 -6.98
N SER A 65 -1.46 7.07 -6.60
CA SER A 65 -2.60 6.99 -7.54
C SER A 65 -3.41 8.29 -7.66
N SER A 66 -2.94 9.39 -7.06
CA SER A 66 -3.62 10.69 -7.06
C SER A 66 -5.06 10.59 -6.54
N LYS A 67 -6.05 10.99 -7.33
CA LYS A 67 -7.48 10.93 -6.98
C LYS A 67 -8.10 9.54 -7.25
N ILE A 68 -7.37 8.59 -7.80
CA ILE A 68 -7.90 7.23 -8.01
C ILE A 68 -8.05 6.58 -6.62
N TYR A 69 -9.20 5.94 -6.37
CA TYR A 69 -9.56 5.34 -5.07
C TYR A 69 -9.63 6.29 -3.86
N HIS A 70 -9.48 7.62 -4.02
CA HIS A 70 -9.39 8.56 -2.89
C HIS A 70 -10.61 8.54 -1.95
N THR A 71 -11.79 8.19 -2.47
CA THR A 71 -13.03 8.04 -1.68
C THR A 71 -13.01 6.84 -0.75
N ASP A 72 -12.21 5.81 -1.08
CA ASP A 72 -12.14 4.55 -0.35
C ASP A 72 -11.35 4.68 0.95
N ARG A 73 -10.57 5.77 1.10
CA ARG A 73 -9.85 6.11 2.34
C ARG A 73 -10.78 6.20 3.53
N ARG A 74 -12.06 6.51 3.29
CA ARG A 74 -13.09 6.62 4.33
C ARG A 74 -13.33 5.32 5.10
N ARG A 75 -12.98 4.18 4.52
CA ARG A 75 -13.14 2.86 5.16
C ARG A 75 -12.18 2.62 6.33
N TYR A 76 -11.09 3.38 6.40
CA TYR A 76 -10.01 3.17 7.37
C TYR A 76 -9.94 4.23 8.46
N LEU A 77 -10.76 5.28 8.35
CA LEU A 77 -10.78 6.40 9.28
C LEU A 77 -12.06 6.35 10.13
N ARG A 78 -11.94 6.84 11.35
CA ARG A 78 -13.09 7.09 12.22
C ARG A 78 -13.94 8.24 11.66
N GLU A 79 -15.16 8.37 12.17
CA GLU A 79 -16.14 9.37 11.71
C GLU A 79 -15.57 10.79 11.61
N GLU A 80 -14.80 11.21 12.61
CA GLU A 80 -14.12 12.51 12.66
C GLU A 80 -13.14 12.71 11.49
N GLY A 81 -12.33 11.69 11.20
CA GLY A 81 -11.39 11.72 10.07
C GLY A 81 -12.12 11.72 8.72
N ASN A 82 -13.26 11.05 8.63
CA ASN A 82 -14.10 11.04 7.43
C ASN A 82 -14.76 12.39 7.16
N ALA A 83 -15.24 13.07 8.21
CA ALA A 83 -15.84 14.40 8.11
C ALA A 83 -14.84 15.44 7.59
N MET A 84 -13.63 15.49 8.17
CA MET A 84 -12.56 16.39 7.73
C MET A 84 -12.22 16.23 6.24
N ILE A 85 -12.24 15.00 5.74
CA ILE A 85 -11.95 14.71 4.33
C ILE A 85 -13.08 15.13 3.41
N ALA A 86 -14.33 14.94 3.83
CA ALA A 86 -15.50 15.36 3.06
C ALA A 86 -15.53 16.89 2.90
N GLU A 87 -15.28 17.63 3.98
CA GLU A 87 -15.18 19.10 3.95
C GLU A 87 -14.07 19.58 3.01
N GLY A 88 -12.88 18.95 3.08
CA GLY A 88 -11.77 19.29 2.19
C GLY A 88 -12.02 18.97 0.71
N LEU A 89 -12.90 18.01 0.40
CA LEU A 89 -13.28 17.67 -0.97
C LEU A 89 -14.33 18.64 -1.55
N GLU A 90 -15.24 19.15 -0.71
CA GLU A 90 -16.23 20.16 -1.14
C GLU A 90 -15.61 21.54 -1.35
N ALA A 91 -14.45 21.80 -0.76
CA ALA A 91 -13.72 23.06 -0.88
C ALA A 91 -12.79 23.14 -2.13
N MET A 92 -12.74 22.09 -2.96
CA MET A 92 -11.90 21.98 -4.17
C MET A 92 -12.75 22.07 -5.45
#